data_AF-A0A0T6Y4X9-F1
#
_entry.id   AF-A0A0T6Y4X9-F1
#
_cell.length_a   1.000
_cell.length_b   1.000
_cell.length_c   1.000
_cell.angle_alpha   90.00
_cell.angle_beta   90.00
_cell.angle_gamma   90.00
#
_symmetry.space_group_name_H-M   'P 1'
#
loop_
_entity.id
_entity.type
_entity.pdbx_description
1 polymer ?
#
loop_
_entity_poly.entity_id
_entity_poly.type
_entity_poly.pdbx_seq_one_letter_code
_entity_poly.pdbx_strand_id
1 'polypeptide(L)'
;MEADLEDARRRYNELYPDRPIPRLGLNRSEVATAIGVSMNTVDEMVLEGFLPKPRRWHSRKIWIVSEIELALMEWPVDGVTADDDDDWRATA
;
A
#
# COMPACT_ATOMS: atom_id res chain seq x y z
N MET A 1 -3.45 35.84 -17.51
CA MET A 1 -3.64 34.40 -17.68
C MET A 1 -3.04 33.63 -16.51
N GLU A 2 -1.79 33.90 -16.12
CA GLU A 2 -1.14 33.29 -14.93
C GLU A 2 -1.82 33.67 -13.59
N ALA A 3 -2.21 34.94 -13.44
CA ALA A 3 -2.91 35.44 -12.25
C ALA A 3 -4.31 34.81 -12.02
N ASP A 4 -4.93 34.27 -13.07
CA ASP A 4 -6.24 33.61 -13.00
C ASP A 4 -6.12 32.18 -12.42
N LEU A 5 -5.01 31.49 -12.73
CA LEU A 5 -4.70 30.15 -12.23
C LEU A 5 -4.30 30.16 -10.75
N GLU A 6 -3.56 31.17 -10.28
CA GLU A 6 -3.25 31.33 -8.86
C GLU A 6 -4.51 31.62 -8.02
N ASP A 7 -5.43 32.46 -8.52
CA ASP A 7 -6.70 32.74 -7.83
C ASP A 7 -7.59 31.50 -7.77
N ALA A 8 -7.67 30.73 -8.86
CA ALA A 8 -8.41 29.47 -8.89
C ALA A 8 -7.83 28.42 -7.93
N ARG A 9 -6.50 28.32 -7.83
CA ARG A 9 -5.82 27.39 -6.92
C ARG A 9 -5.97 27.81 -5.45
N ARG A 10 -5.98 29.11 -5.16
CA ARG A 10 -6.31 29.65 -3.83
C ARG A 10 -7.75 29.32 -3.43
N ARG A 11 -8.73 29.61 -4.31
CA ARG A 11 -10.15 29.28 -4.11
C ARG A 11 -10.39 27.77 -3.94
N TYR A 12 -9.70 26.94 -4.70
CA TYR A 12 -9.82 25.49 -4.59
C TYR A 12 -9.34 24.99 -3.21
N ASN A 13 -8.21 25.50 -2.71
CA ASN A 13 -7.70 25.14 -1.38
C ASN A 13 -8.58 25.68 -0.24
N GLU A 14 -9.23 26.84 -0.42
CA GLU A 14 -10.20 27.38 0.55
C GLU A 14 -11.49 26.53 0.62
N LEU A 15 -11.93 25.95 -0.51
CA LEU A 15 -13.12 25.09 -0.55
C LEU A 15 -12.84 23.67 -0.05
N TYR A 16 -11.60 23.19 -0.13
CA TYR A 16 -11.21 21.84 0.27
C TYR A 16 -9.95 21.83 1.14
N PRO A 17 -9.97 22.48 2.33
CA PRO A 17 -8.80 22.60 3.19
C PRO A 17 -8.28 21.25 3.68
N ASP A 18 -9.16 20.24 3.78
CA ASP A 18 -8.85 18.93 4.36
C ASP A 18 -8.85 17.79 3.34
N ARG A 19 -8.65 18.06 2.04
CA ARG A 19 -8.56 16.97 1.06
C ARG A 19 -7.32 16.11 1.37
N PRO A 20 -7.47 14.85 1.85
CA PRO A 20 -6.32 14.03 2.17
C PRO A 20 -5.59 13.71 0.86
N ILE A 21 -4.32 14.08 0.80
CA ILE A 21 -3.45 13.69 -0.32
C ILE A 21 -3.15 12.21 -0.15
N PRO A 22 -3.48 11.35 -1.13
CA PRO A 22 -3.23 9.92 -1.01
C PRO A 22 -1.72 9.68 -0.88
N ARG A 23 -1.33 8.91 0.13
CA ARG A 23 0.05 8.47 0.28
C ARG A 23 0.33 7.37 -0.72
N LEU A 24 1.20 7.63 -1.68
CA LEU A 24 1.57 6.65 -2.71
C LEU A 24 2.76 5.78 -2.30
N GLY A 25 3.60 6.30 -1.40
CA GLY A 25 4.83 5.65 -0.96
C GLY A 25 4.99 5.71 0.54
N LEU A 26 5.47 4.62 1.12
CA LEU A 26 5.78 4.48 2.54
C LEU A 26 7.26 4.17 2.72
N ASN A 27 7.87 4.76 3.74
CA ASN A 27 9.17 4.34 4.22
C ASN A 27 9.07 3.10 5.13
N ARG A 28 10.19 2.49 5.48
CA ARG A 28 10.24 1.25 6.28
C ARG A 28 9.46 1.32 7.60
N SER A 29 9.54 2.43 8.34
CA SER A 29 8.82 2.56 9.62
C SER A 29 7.32 2.79 9.42
N GLU A 30 6.94 3.49 8.36
CA GLU A 30 5.54 3.66 7.99
C GLU A 30 4.89 2.34 7.55
N VAL A 31 5.61 1.50 6.79
CA VAL A 31 5.15 0.14 6.43
C VAL A 31 4.93 -0.70 7.69
N ALA A 32 5.91 -0.70 8.61
CA ALA A 32 5.82 -1.42 9.87
C ALA A 32 4.58 -0.99 10.69
N THR A 33 4.36 0.33 10.77
CA THR A 33 3.21 0.91 11.47
C THR A 33 1.88 0.55 10.79
N ALA A 34 1.83 0.59 9.46
CA ALA A 34 0.62 0.30 8.70
C ALA A 34 0.19 -1.17 8.80
N ILE A 35 1.14 -2.10 8.82
CA ILE A 35 0.88 -3.54 8.95
C ILE A 35 0.69 -3.94 10.43
N GLY A 36 1.25 -3.18 11.37
CA GLY A 36 1.19 -3.48 12.80
C GLY A 36 2.31 -4.41 13.29
N VAL A 37 3.49 -4.33 12.66
CA VAL A 37 4.66 -5.18 12.97
C VAL A 37 5.91 -4.34 13.28
N SER A 38 7.00 -4.97 13.70
CA SER A 38 8.27 -4.29 13.88
C SER A 38 8.97 -4.01 12.54
N MET A 39 9.87 -3.02 12.50
CA MET A 39 10.67 -2.75 11.30
C MET A 39 11.53 -3.95 10.87
N ASN A 40 12.01 -4.76 11.82
CA ASN A 40 12.80 -5.96 11.51
C ASN A 40 11.94 -7.04 10.87
N THR A 41 10.72 -7.22 11.37
CA THR A 41 9.73 -8.13 10.78
C THR A 41 9.43 -7.76 9.33
N VAL A 42 9.34 -6.46 9.01
CA VAL A 42 9.20 -6.04 7.60
C VAL A 42 10.38 -6.51 6.74
N ASP A 43 11.61 -6.42 7.25
CA ASP A 43 12.78 -6.89 6.49
C ASP A 43 12.75 -8.42 6.32
N GLU A 44 12.36 -9.17 7.36
CA GLU A 44 12.19 -10.63 7.31
C GLU A 44 11.13 -11.03 6.27
N MET A 45 9.96 -10.38 6.27
CA MET A 45 8.90 -10.64 5.30
C MET A 45 9.32 -10.35 3.85
N VAL A 46 10.18 -9.35 3.64
CA VAL A 46 10.76 -9.08 2.31
C VAL A 46 11.77 -10.16 1.90
N LEU A 47 12.50 -10.73 2.86
CA LEU A 47 13.42 -11.85 2.60
C LEU A 47 12.65 -13.15 2.30
N GLU A 48 11.56 -13.40 3.02
CA GLU A 48 10.68 -14.56 2.86
C GLU A 48 9.80 -14.47 1.61
N GLY A 49 9.61 -13.26 1.06
CA GLY A 49 8.85 -13.03 -0.16
C GLY A 49 7.37 -12.68 0.05
N PHE A 50 6.93 -12.51 1.30
CA PHE A 50 5.58 -12.08 1.65
C PHE A 50 5.32 -10.59 1.39
N LEU A 51 6.38 -9.78 1.28
CA LEU A 51 6.30 -8.37 0.91
C LEU A 51 7.19 -8.05 -0.29
N PRO A 52 6.80 -7.09 -1.14
CA PRO A 52 7.61 -6.68 -2.27
C PRO A 52 8.91 -6.01 -1.82
N LYS A 53 9.95 -6.12 -2.65
CA LYS A 53 11.22 -5.43 -2.42
C LYS A 53 11.02 -3.90 -2.58
N PRO A 54 11.63 -3.07 -1.72
CA PRO A 54 11.49 -1.63 -1.81
C PRO A 54 12.07 -1.09 -3.12
N ARG A 55 11.40 -0.07 -3.67
CA ARG A 55 11.98 0.77 -4.71
C ARG A 55 13.03 1.69 -4.08
N ARG A 56 14.12 1.91 -4.80
CA ARG A 56 15.24 2.74 -4.33
C ARG A 56 15.29 4.07 -5.07
N TRP A 57 15.20 5.17 -4.33
CA TRP A 57 15.46 6.53 -4.84
C TRP A 57 16.63 7.13 -4.05
N HIS A 58 17.78 7.28 -4.71
CA HIS A 58 19.05 7.58 -4.04
C HIS A 58 19.31 6.65 -2.84
N SER A 59 19.34 7.20 -1.63
CA SER A 59 19.55 6.46 -0.37
C SER A 59 18.25 5.99 0.28
N ARG A 60 17.07 6.42 -0.21
CA ARG A 60 15.78 6.08 0.41
C ARG A 60 15.20 4.81 -0.20
N LYS A 61 14.61 4.00 0.67
CA LYS A 61 13.77 2.86 0.32
C LYS A 61 12.31 3.28 0.46
N ILE A 62 11.53 3.06 -0.58
CA ILE A 62 10.12 3.43 -0.67
C ILE A 62 9.35 2.20 -1.14
N TRP A 63 8.30 1.84 -0.42
CA TRP A 63 7.33 0.85 -0.85
C TRP A 63 6.11 1.56 -1.42
N ILE A 64 5.57 1.03 -2.51
CA ILE A 64 4.34 1.56 -3.10
C ILE A 64 3.16 0.94 -2.36
N VAL A 65 2.21 1.78 -1.94
CA VAL A 65 1.05 1.34 -1.13
C VAL A 65 0.27 0.24 -1.85
N SER A 66 -0.05 0.44 -3.14
CA SER A 66 -0.80 -0.56 -3.92
C SER A 66 -0.08 -1.90 -4.07
N GLU A 67 1.26 -1.91 -4.10
CA GLU A 67 2.03 -3.15 -4.16
C GLU A 67 2.00 -3.91 -2.83
N ILE A 68 2.00 -3.19 -1.71
CA ILE A 68 1.81 -3.79 -0.39
C ILE A 68 0.39 -4.37 -0.28
N GLU A 69 -0.63 -3.59 -0.66
CA GLU A 69 -2.03 -4.04 -0.59
C GLU A 69 -2.26 -5.33 -1.40
N LEU A 70 -1.71 -5.40 -2.61
CA LEU A 70 -1.77 -6.62 -3.43
C LEU A 70 -1.08 -7.80 -2.75
N ALA A 71 0.13 -7.61 -2.21
CA ALA A 71 0.85 -8.68 -1.52
C ALA A 71 0.09 -9.20 -0.30
N LEU A 72 -0.56 -8.31 0.47
CA LEU A 72 -1.38 -8.70 1.63
C LEU A 72 -2.63 -9.49 1.22
N MET A 73 -3.24 -9.18 0.07
CA MET A 73 -4.41 -9.91 -0.43
C MET A 73 -4.08 -11.33 -0.88
N GLU A 74 -2.83 -11.61 -1.25
CA GLU A 74 -2.37 -12.95 -1.66
C GLU A 74 -2.05 -13.87 -0.47
N TRP A 75 -2.05 -13.33 0.75
CA TRP A 75 -1.75 -14.14 1.93
C TRP A 75 -2.86 -15.14 2.23
N PRO A 76 -2.50 -16.32 2.74
CA PRO A 76 -3.50 -17.27 3.23
C PRO A 76 -4.29 -16.64 4.38
N VAL A 77 -5.59 -16.87 4.39
CA VAL A 77 -6.45 -16.52 5.53
C VAL A 77 -6.28 -17.63 6.57
N ASP A 78 -6.10 -17.24 7.84
CA ASP A 78 -5.97 -18.21 8.93
C ASP A 78 -7.18 -19.16 8.97
N GLY A 79 -6.91 -20.46 8.99
CA GLY A 79 -7.93 -21.51 8.95
C GLY A 79 -8.57 -21.78 7.58
N VAL A 80 -8.16 -21.09 6.51
CA VAL A 80 -8.62 -21.36 5.13
C VAL A 80 -7.45 -21.88 4.31
N THR A 81 -7.49 -23.17 3.96
CA THR A 81 -6.55 -23.74 2.98
C THR A 81 -7.08 -23.48 1.58
N ALA A 82 -6.19 -23.12 0.64
CA ALA A 82 -6.54 -22.88 -0.77
C ALA A 82 -7.15 -24.11 -1.51
N ASP A 83 -7.29 -25.25 -0.83
CA ASP A 83 -7.94 -26.46 -1.31
C ASP A 83 -9.48 -26.41 -1.22
N ASP A 84 -10.07 -25.44 -0.51
CA ASP A 84 -11.53 -25.36 -0.33
C ASP A 84 -12.30 -24.80 -1.56
N ASP A 85 -11.59 -24.36 -2.62
CA ASP A 85 -12.21 -23.76 -3.81
C ASP A 85 -12.57 -24.77 -4.93
N ASP A 86 -12.28 -26.07 -4.80
CA ASP A 86 -12.58 -27.09 -5.85
C ASP A 86 -13.94 -27.83 -5.66
N ASP A 87 -14.76 -27.50 -4.66
CA ASP A 87 -16.04 -28.18 -4.38
C ASP A 87 -17.28 -27.51 -5.04
N TRP A 88 -17.10 -26.79 -6.16
CA TRP A 88 -18.23 -26.20 -6.91
C TRP A 88 -18.42 -26.74 -8.34
N ARG A 89 -17.73 -27.81 -8.73
CA ARG A 89 -18.08 -28.54 -9.96
C ARG A 89 -19.33 -29.39 -9.74
N ALA A 90 -20.47 -28.75 -9.98
CA ALA A 90 -21.79 -29.36 -10.11
C ALA A 90 -21.75 -30.71 -10.86
N THR A 91 -22.25 -31.76 -10.21
CA THR A 91 -22.65 -33.00 -10.87
C THR A 91 -23.85 -32.71 -11.76
N ALA A 92 -23.66 -32.87 -13.07
CA ALA A 92 -24.71 -32.83 -14.10
C ALA A 92 -25.38 -34.20 -14.26
#